data_AF-A0A1Z8VX56-F1
#
_entry.id   AF-A0A1Z8VX56-F1
#
_cell.length_a   1.000
_cell.length_b   1.000
_cell.length_c   1.000
_cell.angle_alpha   90.00
_cell.angle_beta   90.00
_cell.angle_gamma   90.00
#
_symmetry.space_group_name_H-M   'P 1'
#
loop_
_entity.id
_entity.type
_entity.pdbx_description
1 polymer ?
#
loop_
_entity_poly.entity_id
_entity_poly.type
_entity_poly.pdbx_seq_one_letter_code
_entity_poly.pdbx_strand_id
1 'polypeptide(L)'
;MKILLITIYAFIFALNLASAKECIYTYETKPEESKYTKQFSIDTDREGHSVRIFSLESTYKDKNKNCEGLSLVKSYNWGYSDYINKNGPVKGHVTQIYSDGSKIFMTFEGTSQNPGGSKNFTNVGFVKIISGTGIYKNISGYGLNKGEFNPETGYSSFQFTLKYTK
;
A
#
# COMPACT_ATOMS: atom_id res chain seq x y z
N MET A 1 46.06 21.17 20.20
CA MET A 1 44.60 21.26 20.45
C MET A 1 43.73 21.26 19.19
N LYS A 2 44.00 22.08 18.16
CA LYS A 2 43.16 22.12 16.92
C LYS A 2 43.08 20.79 16.16
N ILE A 3 44.18 20.04 16.04
CA ILE A 3 44.21 18.74 15.34
C ILE A 3 43.39 17.67 16.08
N LEU A 4 43.37 17.71 17.42
CA LEU A 4 42.61 16.76 18.25
C LEU A 4 41.10 16.99 18.16
N LEU A 5 40.66 18.24 17.97
CA LEU A 5 39.26 18.60 17.80
C LEU A 5 38.72 18.17 16.42
N ILE A 6 39.55 18.23 15.37
CA ILE A 6 39.17 17.83 14.01
C ILE A 6 39.00 16.32 13.91
N THR A 7 39.88 15.53 14.55
CA THR A 7 39.76 14.07 14.57
C THR A 7 38.54 13.57 15.35
N ILE A 8 38.17 14.24 16.45
CA ILE A 8 36.94 13.92 17.20
C ILE A 8 35.70 14.21 16.36
N TYR A 9 35.66 15.34 15.63
CA TYR A 9 34.54 15.68 14.75
C TYR A 9 34.38 14.70 13.57
N ALA A 10 35.49 14.26 12.96
CA ALA A 10 35.46 13.27 11.89
C ALA A 10 34.98 11.89 12.36
N PHE A 11 35.33 11.49 13.59
CA PHE A 11 34.91 10.23 14.19
C PHE A 11 33.41 10.23 14.54
N ILE A 12 32.87 11.36 15.03
CA ILE A 12 31.43 11.53 15.30
C ILE A 12 30.62 11.55 13.98
N PHE A 13 31.18 12.09 12.89
CA PHE A 13 30.52 12.07 11.58
C PHE A 13 30.47 10.65 10.98
N ALA A 14 31.51 9.85 11.17
CA ALA A 14 31.55 8.46 10.71
C ALA A 14 30.58 7.54 11.48
N LEU A 15 30.34 7.80 12.77
CA LEU A 15 29.39 7.03 13.59
C LEU A 15 27.92 7.25 13.21
N ASN A 16 27.59 8.31 12.45
CA ASN A 16 26.21 8.62 12.03
C ASN A 16 25.83 8.05 10.67
N LEU A 17 26.72 7.30 10.00
CA LEU A 17 26.34 6.47 8.85
C LEU A 17 25.72 5.14 9.34
N ALA A 18 24.62 5.25 10.11
CA ALA A 18 23.72 4.13 10.27
C ALA A 18 23.10 3.85 8.90
N SER A 19 23.57 2.79 8.23
CA SER A 19 22.99 2.34 6.97
C SER A 19 21.49 2.12 7.17
N ALA A 20 20.66 2.77 6.37
CA ALA A 20 19.22 2.60 6.43
C ALA A 20 18.88 1.11 6.23
N LYS A 21 18.36 0.46 7.27
CA LYS A 21 18.14 -0.98 7.27
C LYS A 21 17.01 -1.30 6.30
N GLU A 22 17.29 -2.17 5.32
CA GLU A 22 16.27 -2.68 4.41
C GLU A 22 15.27 -3.55 5.17
N CYS A 23 13.99 -3.31 4.93
CA CYS A 23 12.87 -4.08 5.43
C CYS A 23 12.08 -4.69 4.27
N ILE A 24 11.72 -5.97 4.41
CA ILE A 24 10.71 -6.62 3.58
C ILE A 24 9.56 -7.03 4.48
N TYR A 25 8.34 -6.58 4.15
CA TYR A 25 7.14 -6.83 4.93
C TYR A 25 6.00 -7.28 4.02
N THR A 26 5.47 -8.47 4.28
CA THR A 26 4.30 -9.01 3.58
C THR A 26 3.11 -9.04 4.53
N TYR A 27 1.96 -8.63 4.02
CA TYR A 27 0.70 -8.69 4.74
C TYR A 27 -0.44 -9.02 3.78
N GLU A 28 -1.50 -9.60 4.34
CA GLU A 28 -2.72 -9.93 3.64
C GLU A 28 -3.87 -9.11 4.18
N THR A 29 -4.78 -8.76 3.28
CA THR A 29 -6.05 -8.13 3.58
C THR A 29 -7.13 -9.15 3.25
N LYS A 30 -7.88 -9.62 4.24
CA LYS A 30 -8.94 -10.62 4.03
C LYS A 30 -10.28 -9.96 3.70
N PRO A 31 -11.21 -10.69 3.04
CA PRO A 31 -12.55 -10.17 2.73
C PRO A 31 -13.29 -9.62 3.94
N GLU A 32 -13.25 -10.32 5.07
CA GLU A 32 -13.94 -9.93 6.31
C GLU A 32 -13.29 -8.73 7.03
N GLU A 33 -12.12 -8.29 6.57
CA GLU A 33 -11.38 -7.15 7.11
C GLU A 33 -11.62 -5.88 6.29
N SER A 34 -12.17 -6.01 5.09
CA SER A 34 -12.32 -4.91 4.13
C SER A 34 -13.76 -4.53 3.87
N LYS A 35 -13.98 -3.24 3.64
CA LYS A 35 -15.28 -2.71 3.30
C LYS A 35 -15.15 -1.53 2.34
N TYR A 36 -15.84 -1.60 1.20
CA TYR A 36 -16.08 -0.42 0.37
C TYR A 36 -16.98 0.56 1.13
N THR A 37 -16.54 1.80 1.28
CA THR A 37 -17.29 2.82 2.04
C THR A 37 -17.99 3.83 1.12
N LYS A 38 -17.44 4.10 -0.06
CA LYS A 38 -18.06 4.92 -1.11
C LYS A 38 -17.66 4.37 -2.47
N GLN A 39 -18.59 4.37 -3.42
CA GLN A 39 -18.34 4.03 -4.81
C GLN A 39 -19.20 4.90 -5.71
N PHE A 40 -18.65 5.32 -6.83
CA PHE A 40 -19.40 6.01 -7.88
C PHE A 40 -18.83 5.59 -9.25
N SER A 41 -19.72 5.25 -10.17
CA SER A 41 -19.38 4.77 -11.50
C SER A 41 -20.15 5.56 -12.55
N ILE A 42 -19.48 5.85 -13.66
CA ILE A 42 -20.05 6.48 -14.85
C ILE A 42 -19.89 5.50 -15.99
N ASP A 43 -21.00 5.11 -16.62
CA ASP A 43 -20.97 4.34 -17.85
C ASP A 43 -20.71 5.27 -19.03
N THR A 44 -19.91 4.79 -19.98
CA THR A 44 -19.56 5.55 -21.19
C THR A 44 -20.48 5.18 -22.36
N ASP A 45 -20.22 5.74 -23.54
CA ASP A 45 -20.90 5.41 -24.80
C ASP A 45 -20.51 4.02 -25.35
N ARG A 46 -19.52 3.36 -24.74
CA ARG A 46 -19.06 2.03 -25.12
C ARG A 46 -19.65 0.98 -24.20
N GLU A 47 -20.24 -0.06 -24.79
CA GLU A 47 -20.83 -1.17 -24.04
C GLU A 47 -19.83 -1.79 -23.06
N GLY A 48 -20.26 -1.95 -21.81
CA GLY A 48 -19.45 -2.53 -20.73
C GLY A 48 -18.30 -1.64 -20.23
N HIS A 49 -18.11 -0.44 -20.77
CA HIS A 49 -17.07 0.49 -20.35
C HIS A 49 -17.58 1.45 -19.28
N SER A 50 -16.96 1.40 -18.09
CA SER A 50 -17.26 2.27 -16.95
C SER A 50 -16.00 2.88 -16.34
N VAL A 51 -16.06 4.16 -16.00
CA VAL A 51 -15.06 4.85 -15.17
C VAL A 51 -15.60 4.95 -13.75
N ARG A 52 -14.83 4.51 -12.75
CA ARG A 52 -15.26 4.41 -11.36
C ARG A 52 -14.26 5.04 -10.40
N ILE A 53 -14.76 5.70 -9.36
CA ILE A 53 -14.01 6.10 -8.16
C ILE A 53 -14.53 5.33 -6.95
N PHE A 54 -13.65 5.01 -5.99
CA PHE A 54 -14.02 4.27 -4.80
C PHE A 54 -13.15 4.61 -3.58
N SER A 55 -13.72 4.37 -2.40
CA SER A 55 -12.98 4.29 -1.14
C SER A 55 -13.20 2.93 -0.47
N LEU A 56 -12.13 2.38 0.09
CA LEU A 56 -12.14 1.11 0.82
C LEU A 56 -11.38 1.28 2.13
N GLU A 57 -11.98 0.79 3.22
CA GLU A 57 -11.35 0.73 4.53
C GLU A 57 -11.07 -0.72 4.89
N SER A 58 -9.87 -0.96 5.43
CA SER A 58 -9.51 -2.28 5.98
C SER A 58 -9.09 -2.15 7.43
N THR A 59 -9.58 -3.07 8.28
CA THR A 59 -9.19 -3.18 9.70
C THR A 59 -8.62 -4.57 9.94
N TYR A 60 -7.34 -4.63 10.29
CA TYR A 60 -6.58 -5.87 10.32
C TYR A 60 -6.68 -6.54 11.69
N LYS A 61 -7.00 -7.83 11.70
CA LYS A 61 -7.06 -8.68 12.90
C LYS A 61 -5.74 -9.40 13.12
N ASP A 62 -5.03 -9.72 12.04
CA ASP A 62 -3.69 -10.29 12.10
C ASP A 62 -2.72 -9.27 12.69
N LYS A 63 -1.91 -9.74 13.65
CA LYS A 63 -0.94 -8.92 14.38
C LYS A 63 0.48 -9.12 13.86
N ASN A 64 0.67 -9.78 12.71
CA ASN A 64 1.96 -9.91 12.06
C ASN A 64 2.71 -8.58 12.03
N LYS A 65 3.84 -8.58 12.73
CA LYS A 65 4.65 -7.39 12.97
C LYS A 65 5.60 -7.17 11.80
N ASN A 66 5.79 -5.92 11.43
CA ASN A 66 6.82 -5.53 10.48
C ASN A 66 8.22 -5.50 11.13
N CYS A 67 9.21 -4.99 10.39
CA CYS A 67 10.60 -4.93 10.83
C CYS A 67 10.82 -4.05 12.08
N GLU A 68 9.89 -3.14 12.37
CA GLU A 68 9.90 -2.30 13.57
C GLU A 68 9.13 -2.93 14.74
N GLY A 69 8.60 -4.13 14.58
CA GLY A 69 7.82 -4.79 15.62
C GLY A 69 6.39 -4.23 15.76
N LEU A 70 5.92 -3.46 14.78
CA LEU A 70 4.58 -2.87 14.77
C LEU A 70 3.61 -3.67 13.92
N SER A 71 2.37 -3.78 14.39
CA SER A 71 1.29 -4.40 13.62
C SER A 71 0.59 -3.34 12.77
N LEU A 72 0.25 -3.68 11.52
CA LEU A 72 -0.67 -2.88 10.71
C LEU A 72 -2.07 -3.01 11.31
N VAL A 73 -2.72 -1.89 11.64
CA VAL A 73 -4.03 -1.92 12.32
C VAL A 73 -5.18 -1.45 11.42
N LYS A 74 -4.92 -0.49 10.54
CA LYS A 74 -5.92 0.06 9.63
C LYS A 74 -5.29 0.52 8.33
N SER A 75 -6.04 0.43 7.24
CA SER A 75 -5.71 1.12 6.00
C SER A 75 -6.91 1.79 5.38
N TYR A 76 -6.63 2.85 4.63
CA TYR A 76 -7.59 3.56 3.78
C TYR A 76 -7.07 3.55 2.36
N ASN A 77 -7.91 3.17 1.42
CA ASN A 77 -7.63 3.15 0.00
C ASN A 77 -8.60 4.09 -0.70
N TRP A 78 -8.07 4.97 -1.55
CA TRP A 78 -8.87 5.80 -2.45
C TRP A 78 -8.38 5.56 -3.86
N GLY A 79 -9.24 5.01 -4.70
CA GLY A 79 -8.87 4.56 -6.02
C GLY A 79 -9.82 5.01 -7.10
N TYR A 80 -9.34 4.91 -8.32
CA TYR A 80 -10.14 5.02 -9.52
C TYR A 80 -9.74 3.95 -10.52
N SER A 81 -10.72 3.51 -11.30
CA SER A 81 -10.60 2.45 -12.28
C SER A 81 -11.26 2.87 -13.58
N ASP A 82 -10.67 2.48 -14.70
CA ASP A 82 -11.21 2.69 -16.03
C ASP A 82 -11.28 1.33 -16.70
N TYR A 83 -12.49 0.78 -16.83
CA TYR A 83 -12.67 -0.64 -17.14
C TYR A 83 -13.63 -0.88 -18.29
N ILE A 84 -13.29 -1.81 -19.17
CA ILE A 84 -14.20 -2.44 -20.12
C ILE A 84 -14.48 -3.86 -19.62
N ASN A 85 -15.75 -4.16 -19.31
CA ASN A 85 -16.15 -5.43 -18.69
C ASN A 85 -15.32 -5.75 -17.44
N LYS A 86 -15.05 -4.72 -16.62
CA LYS A 86 -14.20 -4.78 -15.41
C LYS A 86 -12.73 -5.21 -15.66
N ASN A 87 -12.28 -5.16 -16.91
CA ASN A 87 -10.88 -5.33 -17.32
C ASN A 87 -10.28 -3.95 -17.61
N GLY A 88 -9.10 -3.67 -17.08
CA GLY A 88 -8.41 -2.39 -17.33
C GLY A 88 -7.60 -1.86 -16.14
N PRO A 89 -7.08 -0.64 -16.24
CA PRO A 89 -6.23 -0.04 -15.21
C PRO A 89 -7.01 0.37 -13.96
N VAL A 90 -6.31 0.33 -12.82
CA VAL A 90 -6.71 0.91 -11.55
C VAL A 90 -5.52 1.59 -10.90
N LYS A 91 -5.75 2.73 -10.24
CA LYS A 91 -4.70 3.44 -9.50
C LYS A 91 -5.29 4.29 -8.39
N GLY A 92 -4.45 4.71 -7.46
CA GLY A 92 -4.91 5.50 -6.32
C GLY A 92 -3.88 5.67 -5.21
N HIS A 93 -4.39 5.94 -4.02
CA HIS A 93 -3.64 6.23 -2.81
C HIS A 93 -4.00 5.26 -1.69
N VAL A 94 -3.01 4.95 -0.86
CA VAL A 94 -3.16 4.15 0.35
C VAL A 94 -2.57 4.90 1.54
N THR A 95 -3.28 4.89 2.67
CA THR A 95 -2.71 5.25 3.97
C THR A 95 -2.75 4.02 4.87
N GLN A 96 -1.59 3.58 5.34
CA GLN A 96 -1.46 2.58 6.39
C GLN A 96 -1.28 3.25 7.75
N ILE A 97 -1.88 2.65 8.79
CA ILE A 97 -1.77 3.08 10.18
C ILE A 97 -1.30 1.89 11.00
N TYR A 98 -0.25 2.10 11.78
CA TYR A 98 0.38 1.08 12.63
C TYR A 98 -0.02 1.22 14.10
N SER A 99 0.28 0.19 14.89
CA SER A 99 -0.12 0.08 16.31
C SER A 99 0.37 1.22 17.20
N ASP A 100 1.44 1.91 16.84
CA ASP A 100 1.97 3.09 17.55
C ASP A 100 1.38 4.43 17.05
N GLY A 101 0.48 4.39 16.06
CA GLY A 101 -0.09 5.57 15.41
C GLY A 101 0.75 6.14 14.24
N SER A 102 1.94 5.58 13.98
CA SER A 102 2.75 5.94 12.82
C SER A 102 2.02 5.55 11.52
N LYS A 103 2.30 6.30 10.44
CA LYS A 103 1.63 6.13 9.14
C LYS A 103 2.63 5.98 8.01
N ILE A 104 2.23 5.21 6.99
CA ILE A 104 2.89 5.16 5.69
C ILE A 104 1.87 5.58 4.64
N PHE A 105 2.28 6.50 3.75
CA PHE A 105 1.47 6.97 2.63
C PHE A 105 2.04 6.42 1.33
N MET A 106 1.18 5.85 0.49
CA MET A 106 1.57 5.20 -0.75
C MET A 106 0.66 5.60 -1.92
N THR A 107 1.16 5.41 -3.13
CA THR A 107 0.33 5.27 -4.33
C THR A 107 0.30 3.80 -4.76
N PHE A 108 -0.74 3.40 -5.48
CA PHE A 108 -0.81 2.10 -6.12
C PHE A 108 -1.25 2.24 -7.57
N GLU A 109 -0.78 1.32 -8.41
CA GLU A 109 -1.22 1.13 -9.79
C GLU A 109 -1.31 -0.37 -10.09
N GLY A 110 -2.27 -0.78 -10.92
CA GLY A 110 -2.41 -2.16 -11.31
C GLY A 110 -3.41 -2.37 -12.43
N THR A 111 -3.58 -3.62 -12.82
CA THR A 111 -4.49 -4.03 -13.89
C THR A 111 -5.46 -5.07 -13.36
N SER A 112 -6.75 -4.83 -13.58
CA SER A 112 -7.82 -5.79 -13.35
C SER A 112 -8.03 -6.68 -14.57
N GLN A 113 -8.18 -7.98 -14.35
CA GLN A 113 -8.51 -8.96 -15.37
C GLN A 113 -9.51 -10.00 -14.84
N ASN A 114 -10.46 -10.39 -15.68
CA ASN A 114 -11.26 -11.59 -15.48
C ASN A 114 -11.40 -12.32 -16.82
N PRO A 115 -10.57 -13.35 -17.07
CA PRO A 115 -10.63 -14.13 -18.31
C PRO A 115 -11.87 -15.05 -18.38
N GLY A 116 -12.79 -14.98 -17.41
CA GLY A 116 -13.90 -15.91 -17.22
C GLY A 116 -13.58 -17.00 -16.20
N GLY A 117 -14.62 -17.72 -15.74
CA GLY A 117 -14.47 -18.85 -14.82
C GLY A 117 -14.47 -18.52 -13.33
N SER A 118 -14.45 -17.24 -12.95
CA SER A 118 -14.63 -16.78 -11.56
C SER A 118 -15.61 -15.61 -11.48
N LYS A 119 -16.32 -15.51 -10.34
CA LYS A 119 -17.14 -14.35 -9.99
C LYS A 119 -16.29 -13.16 -9.54
N ASN A 120 -15.02 -13.37 -9.20
CA ASN A 120 -14.11 -12.32 -8.76
C ASN A 120 -13.16 -11.92 -9.89
N PHE A 121 -12.71 -10.67 -9.85
CA PHE A 121 -11.72 -10.10 -10.74
C PHE A 121 -10.35 -10.19 -10.10
N THR A 122 -9.34 -10.60 -10.86
CA THR A 122 -7.95 -10.63 -10.39
C THR A 122 -7.31 -9.27 -10.64
N ASN A 123 -6.52 -8.81 -9.68
CA ASN A 123 -5.69 -7.62 -9.83
C ASN A 123 -4.22 -7.97 -9.56
N VAL A 124 -3.33 -7.42 -10.37
CA VAL A 124 -1.88 -7.41 -10.13
C VAL A 124 -1.39 -5.99 -10.31
N GLY A 125 -0.54 -5.55 -9.39
CA GLY A 125 -0.04 -4.19 -9.40
C GLY A 125 1.20 -3.97 -8.55
N PHE A 126 1.57 -2.72 -8.41
CA PHE A 126 2.66 -2.27 -7.57
C PHE A 126 2.23 -1.09 -6.70
N VAL A 127 3.01 -0.83 -5.66
CA VAL A 127 2.86 0.34 -4.78
C VAL A 127 4.16 1.11 -4.71
N LYS A 128 4.06 2.43 -4.50
CA LYS A 128 5.20 3.31 -4.24
C LYS A 128 4.98 4.02 -2.92
N ILE A 129 5.96 3.96 -2.04
CA ILE A 129 5.94 4.71 -0.78
C ILE A 129 6.31 6.17 -1.08
N ILE A 130 5.47 7.09 -0.59
CA ILE A 130 5.60 8.53 -0.85
C ILE A 130 6.19 9.24 0.37
N SER A 131 5.71 8.90 1.56
CA SER A 131 6.19 9.48 2.83
C SER A 131 5.63 8.70 4.01
N GLY A 132 6.01 9.08 5.23
CA GLY A 132 5.48 8.54 6.46
C GLY A 132 5.54 9.51 7.63
N THR A 133 4.89 9.15 8.72
CA THR A 133 4.89 9.90 9.99
C THR A 133 5.46 9.05 11.12
N GLY A 134 5.77 9.67 12.26
CA GLY A 134 6.29 8.96 13.43
C GLY A 134 7.61 8.27 13.10
N ILE A 135 7.70 6.96 13.37
CA ILE A 135 8.93 6.21 13.13
C ILE A 135 9.24 5.99 11.64
N TYR A 136 8.31 6.30 10.75
CA TYR A 136 8.46 6.23 9.28
C TYR A 136 8.75 7.59 8.65
N LYS A 137 9.17 8.58 9.44
CA LYS A 137 9.69 9.83 8.88
C LYS A 137 10.91 9.50 8.00
N ASN A 138 10.88 9.94 6.74
CA ASN A 138 11.87 9.64 5.69
C ASN A 138 11.84 8.23 5.09
N ILE A 139 10.77 7.46 5.31
CA ILE A 139 10.60 6.16 4.65
C ILE A 139 10.60 6.32 3.11
N SER A 140 11.27 5.40 2.42
CA SER A 140 11.26 5.27 0.97
C SER A 140 11.20 3.80 0.58
N GLY A 141 10.52 3.49 -0.52
CA GLY A 141 10.40 2.11 -0.97
C GLY A 141 9.25 1.90 -1.96
N TYR A 142 8.99 0.63 -2.23
CA TYR A 142 8.02 0.17 -3.20
C TYR A 142 7.50 -1.21 -2.80
N GLY A 143 6.55 -1.74 -3.56
CA GLY A 143 6.06 -3.09 -3.32
C GLY A 143 5.22 -3.61 -4.46
N LEU A 144 4.82 -4.87 -4.32
CA LEU A 144 3.91 -5.55 -5.24
C LEU A 144 2.61 -5.86 -4.53
N ASN A 145 1.52 -5.89 -5.28
CA ASN A 145 0.24 -6.37 -4.81
C ASN A 145 -0.37 -7.34 -5.81
N LYS A 146 -1.07 -8.34 -5.30
CA LYS A 146 -1.88 -9.26 -6.08
C LYS A 146 -3.09 -9.65 -5.25
N GLY A 147 -4.25 -9.74 -5.88
CA GLY A 147 -5.46 -10.09 -5.18
C GLY A 147 -6.64 -10.34 -6.09
N GLU A 148 -7.77 -10.55 -5.45
CA GLU A 148 -9.07 -10.70 -6.07
C GLU A 148 -10.07 -9.72 -5.44
N PHE A 149 -10.99 -9.22 -6.24
CA PHE A 149 -12.03 -8.32 -5.77
C PHE A 149 -13.33 -8.50 -6.56
N ASN A 150 -14.45 -8.14 -5.95
CA ASN A 150 -15.73 -7.98 -6.62
C ASN A 150 -16.45 -6.75 -6.02
N PRO A 151 -16.54 -5.63 -6.78
CA PRO A 151 -17.18 -4.41 -6.29
C PRO A 151 -18.67 -4.52 -5.97
N GLU A 152 -19.38 -5.45 -6.61
CA GLU A 152 -20.82 -5.64 -6.51
C GLU A 152 -21.19 -6.39 -5.24
N THR A 153 -20.37 -7.37 -4.85
CA THR A 153 -20.53 -8.11 -3.58
C THR A 153 -19.77 -7.47 -2.42
N GLY A 154 -18.86 -6.55 -2.72
CA GLY A 154 -17.94 -5.95 -1.76
C GLY A 154 -16.73 -6.82 -1.40
N TYR A 155 -16.55 -7.97 -2.07
CA TYR A 155 -15.41 -8.86 -1.85
C TYR A 155 -14.08 -8.17 -2.19
N SER A 156 -13.08 -8.32 -1.33
CA SER A 156 -11.73 -7.81 -1.57
C SER A 156 -10.72 -8.62 -0.76
N SER A 157 -9.79 -9.29 -1.44
CA SER A 157 -8.72 -10.07 -0.83
C SER A 157 -7.41 -9.78 -1.54
N PHE A 158 -6.40 -9.30 -0.83
CA PHE A 158 -5.13 -8.89 -1.43
C PHE A 158 -3.95 -9.28 -0.57
N GLN A 159 -2.87 -9.71 -1.21
CA GLN A 159 -1.55 -9.81 -0.61
C GLN A 159 -0.69 -8.65 -1.10
N PHE A 160 0.06 -8.06 -0.19
CA PHE A 160 1.01 -7.00 -0.46
C PHE A 160 2.38 -7.41 0.07
N THR A 161 3.43 -7.13 -0.70
CA THR A 161 4.81 -7.27 -0.27
C THR A 161 5.53 -5.95 -0.48
N LEU A 162 5.91 -5.31 0.62
CA LEU A 162 6.62 -4.04 0.65
C LEU A 162 8.11 -4.27 0.86
N LYS A 163 8.93 -3.47 0.18
CA LYS A 163 10.36 -3.33 0.40
C LYS A 163 10.68 -1.86 0.63
N TYR A 164 11.27 -1.53 1.77
CA TYR A 164 11.56 -0.14 2.14
C TYR A 164 12.77 0.03 3.04
N THR A 165 13.24 1.28 3.10
CA THR A 165 14.26 1.78 4.01
C THR A 165 13.73 3.01 4.75
N LYS A 166 14.28 3.31 5.92
CA LYS A 166 13.92 4.48 6.73
C LYS A 166 15.12 5.02 7.50
#